data_AF-A0A8J8JV56-F1
#
_entry.id   AF-A0A8J8JV56-F1
#
_cell.length_a   1.000
_cell.length_b   1.000
_cell.length_c   1.000
_cell.angle_alpha   90.00
_cell.angle_beta   90.00
_cell.angle_gamma   90.00
#
_symmetry.space_group_name_H-M   'P 1'
#
loop_
_entity.id
_entity.type
_entity.pdbx_description
1 polymer ?
#
loop_
_entity_poly.entity_id
_entity_poly.type
_entity_poly.pdbx_seq_one_letter_code
_entity_poly.pdbx_strand_id
1 'polypeptide(L)'
;MAKFSSTRVFINKRFHLFTFTQEKDGSIYISWPDFENTRWFLIKESQAEIVAIEATSPGEGKFTVHGSGQAGFREHTGRYDKTILFHGNQLVNSDQNSFGIRHLFTIQLPEPSFIPPNSPYLNRKTDYSILASHVVPSILIFFAIPKQNFDFEASFSLHEDFIPWSEDNQPTHYLGTHLFELSTHVVLWIAYRTTNMFWPAHPVVHYNNGYKIPFIIGKGNKEYTAELRAPEYELSGNKISINF
;
A
#
# COMPACT_ATOMS: atom_id res chain seq x y z
N MET A 1 -15.02 -10.94 25.44
CA MET A 1 -15.18 -10.05 24.28
C MET A 1 -13.85 -9.99 23.52
N ALA A 2 -13.82 -10.33 22.23
CA ALA A 2 -12.62 -10.13 21.42
C ALA A 2 -12.42 -8.62 21.19
N LYS A 3 -11.23 -8.10 21.48
CA LYS A 3 -10.88 -6.69 21.32
C LYS A 3 -10.09 -6.59 20.03
N PHE A 4 -10.73 -6.15 18.95
CA PHE A 4 -10.06 -5.88 17.68
C PHE A 4 -9.39 -4.51 17.74
N SER A 5 -8.23 -4.35 17.11
CA SER A 5 -7.68 -3.02 16.84
C SER A 5 -8.17 -2.57 15.47
N SER A 6 -8.61 -1.32 15.36
CA SER A 6 -9.02 -0.73 14.09
C SER A 6 -8.44 0.67 13.96
N THR A 7 -7.82 0.94 12.81
CA THR A 7 -7.18 2.22 12.51
C THR A 7 -7.63 2.69 11.13
N ARG A 8 -8.06 3.95 11.06
CA ARG A 8 -8.54 4.60 9.84
C ARG A 8 -7.57 5.68 9.38
N VAL A 9 -7.04 5.53 8.18
CA VAL A 9 -6.10 6.47 7.56
C VAL A 9 -6.83 7.30 6.50
N PHE A 10 -6.73 8.63 6.64
CA PHE A 10 -7.34 9.60 5.75
C PHE A 10 -6.29 10.42 5.02
N ILE A 11 -6.42 10.55 3.71
CA ILE A 11 -5.50 11.35 2.88
C ILE A 11 -6.17 12.67 2.47
N ASN A 12 -5.53 13.80 2.80
CA ASN A 12 -5.92 15.21 2.65
C ASN A 12 -7.14 15.53 1.74
N LYS A 13 -8.13 16.29 2.27
CA LYS A 13 -9.26 17.02 1.63
C LYS A 13 -10.04 16.37 0.47
N ARG A 14 -9.65 15.20 -0.02
CA ARG A 14 -10.14 14.53 -1.22
C ARG A 14 -10.07 12.99 -1.03
N PHE A 15 -10.62 12.58 0.11
CA PHE A 15 -11.52 11.45 0.38
C PHE A 15 -11.18 10.01 -0.08
N HIS A 16 -9.92 9.59 0.02
CA HIS A 16 -9.61 8.16 0.20
C HIS A 16 -9.45 7.81 1.68
N LEU A 17 -10.33 6.93 2.19
CA LEU A 17 -10.23 6.37 3.54
C LEU A 17 -9.88 4.89 3.45
N PHE A 18 -8.77 4.50 4.07
CA PHE A 18 -8.44 3.10 4.30
C PHE A 18 -8.79 2.74 5.75
N THR A 19 -9.51 1.65 5.94
CA THR A 19 -9.79 1.09 7.27
C THR A 19 -9.04 -0.22 7.43
N PHE A 20 -8.13 -0.27 8.38
CA PHE A 20 -7.36 -1.45 8.77
C PHE A 20 -7.93 -1.98 10.08
N THR A 21 -8.25 -3.26 10.12
CA THR A 21 -8.68 -3.96 11.35
C THR A 21 -7.81 -5.19 11.54
N GLN A 22 -7.35 -5.43 12.75
CA GLN A 22 -6.52 -6.60 13.05
C GLN A 22 -7.13 -7.49 14.14
N GLU A 23 -7.07 -8.77 13.86
CA GLU A 23 -7.44 -9.89 14.72
C GLU A 23 -6.28 -10.31 15.63
N LYS A 24 -6.59 -11.06 16.69
CA LYS A 24 -5.59 -11.53 17.66
C LYS A 24 -4.55 -12.47 17.06
N ASP A 25 -4.90 -13.21 16.02
CA ASP A 25 -4.01 -14.11 15.28
C ASP A 25 -3.03 -13.36 14.35
N GLY A 26 -3.11 -12.03 14.31
CA GLY A 26 -2.30 -11.17 13.45
C GLY A 26 -2.90 -10.93 12.06
N SER A 27 -4.05 -11.51 11.74
CA SER A 27 -4.74 -11.28 10.46
C SER A 27 -5.22 -9.83 10.34
N ILE A 28 -4.95 -9.20 9.20
CA ILE A 28 -5.27 -7.81 8.88
C ILE A 28 -6.37 -7.76 7.80
N TYR A 29 -7.36 -6.93 8.02
CA TYR A 29 -8.50 -6.71 7.13
C TYR A 29 -8.53 -5.26 6.69
N ILE A 30 -8.66 -5.03 5.39
CA ILE A 30 -8.45 -3.72 4.77
C ILE A 30 -9.63 -3.42 3.84
N SER A 31 -10.23 -2.24 4.00
CA SER A 31 -11.39 -1.81 3.20
C SER A 31 -11.32 -0.32 2.85
N TRP A 32 -11.96 0.07 1.73
CA TRP A 32 -12.02 1.44 1.23
C TRP A 32 -13.31 1.69 0.38
N PRO A 33 -13.71 2.96 0.14
CA PRO A 33 -15.02 3.33 -0.43
C PRO A 33 -15.37 2.81 -1.83
N ASP A 34 -14.41 2.33 -2.61
CA ASP A 34 -14.61 1.88 -4.01
C ASP A 34 -13.97 0.50 -4.24
N PHE A 35 -14.01 -0.34 -3.21
CA PHE A 35 -13.36 -1.66 -3.23
C PHE A 35 -13.90 -2.55 -4.37
N GLU A 36 -15.21 -2.52 -4.60
CA GLU A 36 -15.89 -3.32 -5.62
C GLU A 36 -15.50 -2.96 -7.06
N ASN A 37 -15.22 -1.68 -7.33
CA ASN A 37 -14.81 -1.21 -8.66
C ASN A 37 -13.28 -1.10 -8.77
N THR A 38 -12.54 -1.44 -7.72
CA THR A 38 -11.09 -1.45 -7.75
C THR A 38 -10.61 -2.52 -8.73
N ARG A 39 -9.74 -2.12 -9.66
CA ARG A 39 -9.09 -3.06 -10.58
C ARG A 39 -7.87 -3.68 -9.90
N TRP A 40 -7.67 -4.97 -10.10
CA TRP A 40 -6.60 -5.72 -9.46
C TRP A 40 -5.67 -6.28 -10.51
N PHE A 41 -4.38 -5.96 -10.44
CA PHE A 41 -3.36 -6.48 -11.32
C PHE A 41 -2.34 -7.31 -10.55
N LEU A 42 -2.21 -8.57 -10.95
CA LEU A 42 -1.13 -9.45 -10.55
C LEU A 42 0.02 -9.27 -11.54
N ILE A 43 1.09 -8.62 -11.07
CA ILE A 43 2.30 -8.36 -11.83
C ILE A 43 3.22 -9.58 -11.67
N LYS A 44 3.61 -10.19 -12.79
CA LYS A 44 4.53 -11.33 -12.83
C LYS A 44 5.73 -11.02 -13.70
N GLU A 45 6.88 -11.55 -13.31
CA GLU A 45 8.08 -11.56 -14.14
C GLU A 45 8.12 -12.90 -14.89
N SER A 46 8.13 -12.86 -16.21
CA SER A 46 8.21 -14.05 -17.07
C SER A 46 9.21 -13.78 -18.19
N GLN A 47 10.27 -14.59 -18.28
CA GLN A 47 11.20 -14.59 -19.41
C GLN A 47 11.72 -13.18 -19.78
N ALA A 48 12.12 -12.39 -18.78
CA ALA A 48 12.61 -11.01 -18.87
C ALA A 48 11.56 -9.92 -19.16
N GLU A 49 10.28 -10.26 -19.21
CA GLU A 49 9.18 -9.30 -19.34
C GLU A 49 8.33 -9.23 -18.07
N ILE A 50 7.83 -8.03 -17.78
CA ILE A 50 6.86 -7.79 -16.71
C ILE A 50 5.45 -7.84 -17.32
N VAL A 51 4.67 -8.84 -16.92
CA VAL A 51 3.30 -9.04 -17.39
C VAL A 51 2.32 -8.67 -16.28
N ALA A 52 1.35 -7.81 -16.59
CA ALA A 52 0.24 -7.48 -15.70
C ALA A 52 -0.99 -8.31 -16.07
N ILE A 53 -1.45 -9.16 -15.15
CA ILE A 53 -2.66 -9.97 -15.31
C ILE A 53 -3.77 -9.33 -14.50
N GLU A 54 -4.81 -8.85 -15.17
CA GLU A 54 -6.00 -8.36 -14.47
C GLU A 54 -6.73 -9.53 -13.79
N ALA A 55 -6.80 -9.47 -12.47
CA ALA A 55 -7.62 -10.36 -11.68
C ALA A 55 -9.05 -9.81 -11.64
N THR A 56 -10.04 -10.67 -11.81
CA THR A 56 -11.47 -10.33 -11.60
C THR A 56 -11.63 -9.64 -10.26
N SER A 57 -12.32 -8.49 -10.26
CA SER A 57 -12.72 -7.81 -9.03
C SER A 57 -13.44 -8.79 -8.10
N PRO A 58 -13.11 -8.79 -6.81
CA PRO A 58 -13.71 -9.70 -5.84
C PRO A 58 -15.16 -9.39 -5.46
N GLY A 59 -15.79 -8.36 -6.04
CA GLY A 59 -17.13 -7.91 -5.64
C GLY A 59 -17.10 -7.07 -4.36
N GLU A 60 -18.23 -7.03 -3.65
CA GLU A 60 -18.34 -6.30 -2.37
C GLU A 60 -17.46 -6.94 -1.30
N GLY A 61 -16.64 -6.16 -0.59
CA GLY A 61 -15.95 -6.71 0.58
C GLY A 61 -14.70 -5.99 1.05
N LYS A 62 -13.75 -6.81 1.53
CA LYS A 62 -12.48 -6.37 2.11
C LYS A 62 -11.34 -7.27 1.68
N PHE A 63 -10.16 -6.67 1.56
CA PHE A 63 -8.92 -7.39 1.36
C PHE A 63 -8.48 -7.97 2.71
N THR A 64 -8.21 -9.27 2.77
CA THR A 64 -7.82 -9.95 4.00
C THR A 64 -6.42 -10.54 3.85
N VAL A 65 -5.55 -10.27 4.82
CA VAL A 65 -4.21 -10.83 4.94
C VAL A 65 -4.13 -11.62 6.24
N HIS A 66 -4.10 -12.93 6.14
CA HIS A 66 -4.02 -13.83 7.29
C HIS A 66 -2.65 -13.74 7.97
N GLY A 67 -2.58 -14.04 9.26
CA GLY A 67 -1.32 -14.09 10.03
C GLY A 67 -0.27 -15.02 9.40
N SER A 68 -0.70 -16.05 8.66
CA SER A 68 0.18 -16.96 7.91
C SER A 68 0.78 -16.38 6.61
N GLY A 69 0.38 -15.17 6.21
CA GLY A 69 0.79 -14.59 4.91
C GLY A 69 -0.06 -15.08 3.74
N GLN A 70 -1.19 -15.76 3.98
CA GLN A 70 -2.17 -15.99 2.93
C GLN A 70 -3.09 -14.78 2.86
N ALA A 71 -3.28 -14.21 1.68
CA ALA A 71 -4.34 -13.23 1.49
C ALA A 71 -5.42 -13.78 0.58
N GLY A 72 -6.59 -13.23 0.76
CA GLY A 72 -7.72 -13.50 -0.10
C GLY A 72 -8.73 -12.38 0.00
N PHE A 73 -9.65 -12.43 -0.95
CA PHE A 73 -10.78 -11.53 -0.94
C PHE A 73 -11.92 -12.18 -0.19
N ARG A 74 -12.55 -11.42 0.70
CA ARG A 74 -13.68 -11.93 1.49
C ARG A 74 -14.89 -11.06 1.21
N GLU A 75 -15.90 -11.64 0.58
CA GLU A 75 -17.24 -11.09 0.56
C GLU A 75 -17.77 -10.97 1.99
N HIS A 76 -18.65 -10.01 2.27
CA HIS A 76 -19.16 -9.74 3.63
C HIS A 76 -19.73 -10.99 4.35
N THR A 77 -20.08 -12.05 3.61
CA THR A 77 -20.66 -13.31 4.13
C THR A 77 -19.98 -14.62 3.66
N GLY A 78 -18.93 -14.58 2.83
CA GLY A 78 -18.37 -15.75 2.13
C GLY A 78 -16.98 -16.25 2.59
N ARG A 79 -16.57 -17.42 2.06
CA ARG A 79 -15.17 -17.93 2.07
C ARG A 79 -14.42 -17.37 0.85
N TYR A 80 -13.08 -17.46 0.87
CA TYR A 80 -12.21 -16.89 -0.16
C TYR A 80 -12.39 -17.57 -1.54
N ASP A 81 -12.75 -16.82 -2.57
CA ASP A 81 -12.84 -17.34 -3.95
C ASP A 81 -11.49 -17.30 -4.70
N LYS A 82 -10.53 -16.51 -4.20
CA LYS A 82 -9.16 -16.47 -4.71
C LYS A 82 -8.16 -16.29 -3.57
N THR A 83 -7.10 -17.09 -3.59
CA THR A 83 -5.99 -16.99 -2.64
C THR A 83 -4.77 -16.42 -3.35
N ILE A 84 -4.26 -15.31 -2.84
CA ILE A 84 -2.98 -14.72 -3.22
C ILE A 84 -2.03 -14.96 -2.06
N LEU A 85 -0.85 -15.52 -2.32
CA LEU A 85 0.16 -15.72 -1.28
C LEU A 85 1.00 -14.46 -1.12
N PHE A 86 1.08 -13.98 0.13
CA PHE A 86 1.89 -12.88 0.60
C PHE A 86 3.10 -13.42 1.32
N HIS A 87 4.20 -13.53 0.58
CA HIS A 87 5.46 -13.90 1.19
C HIS A 87 6.07 -12.67 1.87
N GLY A 88 6.42 -12.83 3.15
CA GLY A 88 7.16 -11.81 3.88
C GLY A 88 8.65 -11.95 3.65
N ASN A 89 9.38 -10.84 3.66
CA ASN A 89 10.83 -10.82 3.76
C ASN A 89 11.22 -11.05 5.22
N GLN A 90 12.13 -12.01 5.45
CA GLN A 90 12.68 -12.25 6.78
C GLN A 90 13.84 -11.29 7.04
N LEU A 91 13.70 -10.50 8.09
CA LEU A 91 14.77 -9.77 8.73
C LEU A 91 15.31 -10.58 9.90
N VAL A 92 16.61 -10.56 10.13
CA VAL A 92 17.25 -11.23 11.26
C VAL A 92 17.99 -10.17 12.08
N ASN A 93 17.75 -10.11 13.39
CA ASN A 93 18.46 -9.20 14.28
C ASN A 93 19.81 -9.81 14.75
N SER A 94 20.60 -9.03 15.48
CA SER A 94 21.87 -9.48 16.09
C SER A 94 21.72 -10.69 17.02
N ASP A 95 20.52 -10.87 17.60
CA ASP A 95 20.19 -11.98 18.51
C ASP A 95 19.60 -13.20 17.76
N GLN A 96 19.67 -13.22 16.42
CA GLN A 96 19.06 -14.24 15.55
C GLN A 96 17.54 -14.34 15.61
N ASN A 97 16.85 -13.36 16.17
CA ASN A 97 15.40 -13.26 16.07
C ASN A 97 15.00 -12.87 14.64
N SER A 98 14.05 -13.62 14.07
CA SER A 98 13.53 -13.36 12.74
C SER A 98 12.20 -12.60 12.77
N PHE A 99 12.09 -11.55 11.96
CA PHE A 99 10.88 -10.74 11.80
C PHE A 99 10.47 -10.69 10.34
N GLY A 100 9.19 -10.89 10.05
CA GLY A 100 8.68 -10.84 8.67
C GLY A 100 8.15 -9.46 8.31
N ILE A 101 8.77 -8.74 7.38
CA ILE A 101 8.15 -7.55 6.75
C ILE A 101 7.33 -8.00 5.54
N ARG A 102 6.08 -7.55 5.45
CA ARG A 102 5.17 -7.97 4.39
C ARG A 102 4.66 -6.76 3.63
N HIS A 103 4.89 -6.71 2.33
CA HIS A 103 4.13 -5.81 1.46
C HIS A 103 2.66 -6.22 1.48
N LEU A 104 1.74 -5.29 1.68
CA LEU A 104 0.31 -5.57 1.69
C LEU A 104 -0.31 -5.33 0.32
N PHE A 105 -0.01 -4.20 -0.31
CA PHE A 105 -0.37 -3.88 -1.69
C PHE A 105 0.22 -2.52 -2.08
N THR A 106 0.35 -2.31 -3.39
CA THR A 106 0.56 -1.00 -4.00
C THR A 106 -0.76 -0.57 -4.62
N ILE A 107 -1.24 0.64 -4.36
CA ILE A 107 -2.49 1.15 -4.93
C ILE A 107 -2.26 2.49 -5.62
N GLN A 108 -2.73 2.59 -6.86
CA GLN A 108 -2.93 3.85 -7.57
C GLN A 108 -4.31 4.39 -7.22
N LEU A 109 -4.34 5.60 -6.68
CA LEU A 109 -5.54 6.30 -6.29
C LEU A 109 -6.17 6.95 -7.54
N PRO A 110 -7.51 6.99 -7.64
CA PRO A 110 -8.22 7.74 -8.68
C PRO A 110 -8.12 9.25 -8.45
N GLU A 111 -8.63 10.02 -9.42
CA GLU A 111 -8.53 11.47 -9.35
C GLU A 111 -9.26 12.00 -8.10
N PRO A 112 -8.65 12.92 -7.35
CA PRO A 112 -9.26 13.54 -6.17
C PRO A 112 -10.58 14.31 -6.41
N SER A 113 -11.00 14.45 -7.68
CA SER A 113 -12.28 15.06 -8.10
C SER A 113 -13.49 14.18 -7.80
N PHE A 114 -13.30 12.90 -7.49
CA PHE A 114 -14.37 11.98 -7.11
C PHE A 114 -14.82 12.21 -5.66
N ILE A 115 -15.95 12.90 -5.51
CA ILE A 115 -16.73 12.91 -4.27
C ILE A 115 -17.84 11.87 -4.47
N PRO A 116 -17.79 10.68 -3.83
CA PRO A 116 -18.91 9.77 -3.91
C PRO A 116 -20.12 10.46 -3.26
N PRO A 117 -21.22 10.72 -4.01
CA PRO A 117 -22.40 11.36 -3.43
C PRO A 117 -22.91 10.46 -2.30
N ASN A 118 -23.01 11.01 -1.09
CA ASN A 118 -23.39 10.31 0.16
C ASN A 118 -22.35 9.38 0.81
N SER A 119 -21.05 9.55 0.56
CA SER A 119 -20.02 8.73 1.20
C SER A 119 -20.08 8.82 2.74
N PRO A 120 -20.48 7.76 3.47
CA PRO A 120 -20.48 7.77 4.94
C PRO A 120 -19.07 7.91 5.53
N TYR A 121 -18.03 7.78 4.69
CA TYR A 121 -16.64 7.94 5.05
C TYR A 121 -16.27 9.40 5.38
N LEU A 122 -17.00 10.39 4.87
CA LEU A 122 -16.81 11.81 5.20
C LEU A 122 -17.23 12.17 6.62
N ASN A 123 -18.19 11.41 7.18
CA ASN A 123 -18.72 11.61 8.52
C ASN A 123 -17.96 10.79 9.57
N ARG A 124 -16.96 10.01 9.18
CA ARG A 124 -16.17 9.17 10.10
C ARG A 124 -14.98 9.95 10.62
N LYS A 125 -14.81 9.98 11.95
CA LYS A 125 -13.59 10.48 12.60
C LYS A 125 -12.41 9.62 12.13
N THR A 126 -11.37 10.24 11.57
CA THR A 126 -10.13 9.54 11.21
C THR A 126 -9.23 9.43 12.44
N ASP A 127 -8.43 8.36 12.49
CA ASP A 127 -7.42 8.18 13.53
C ASP A 127 -6.09 8.82 13.10
N TYR A 128 -5.82 8.91 11.79
CA TYR A 128 -4.66 9.56 11.19
C TYR A 128 -5.03 10.30 9.90
N SER A 129 -4.75 11.61 9.83
CA SER A 129 -4.93 12.41 8.63
C SER A 129 -3.60 12.88 8.06
N ILE A 130 -3.36 12.65 6.78
CA ILE A 130 -2.23 13.25 6.06
C ILE A 130 -2.71 14.59 5.52
N LEU A 131 -2.14 15.68 6.02
CA LEU A 131 -2.40 17.02 5.49
C LEU A 131 -1.32 17.36 4.46
N ALA A 132 -1.46 16.83 3.26
CA ALA A 132 -0.55 17.12 2.16
C ALA A 132 -0.89 18.50 1.52
N SER A 133 -0.51 19.60 2.18
CA SER A 133 -0.96 20.96 1.85
C SER A 133 -0.63 21.44 0.43
N HIS A 134 0.35 20.82 -0.24
CA HIS A 134 0.83 21.24 -1.57
C HIS A 134 0.88 20.13 -2.62
N VAL A 135 0.57 18.88 -2.24
CA VAL A 135 0.82 17.69 -3.06
C VAL A 135 -0.27 16.68 -2.85
N VAL A 136 -0.79 16.07 -3.92
CA VAL A 136 -1.74 14.96 -3.79
C VAL A 136 -1.05 13.66 -4.22
N PRO A 137 -0.89 12.66 -3.34
CA PRO A 137 -0.28 11.38 -3.71
C PRO A 137 -1.17 10.66 -4.71
N SER A 138 -0.56 10.05 -5.72
CA SER A 138 -1.27 9.19 -6.67
C SER A 138 -1.04 7.72 -6.39
N ILE A 139 0.07 7.36 -5.73
CA ILE A 139 0.40 5.99 -5.37
C ILE A 139 0.62 5.88 -3.87
N LEU A 140 0.13 4.78 -3.28
CA LEU A 140 0.46 4.34 -1.93
C LEU A 140 1.03 2.94 -1.95
N ILE A 141 2.01 2.68 -1.09
CA ILE A 141 2.54 1.34 -0.84
C ILE A 141 2.40 1.05 0.65
N PHE A 142 1.79 -0.07 1.01
CA PHE A 142 1.59 -0.47 2.41
C PHE A 142 2.42 -1.68 2.77
N PHE A 143 2.98 -1.68 3.98
CA PHE A 143 3.70 -2.79 4.59
C PHE A 143 3.13 -3.09 5.97
N ALA A 144 3.08 -4.36 6.35
CA ALA A 144 2.86 -4.81 7.72
C ALA A 144 4.16 -5.34 8.31
N ILE A 145 4.49 -4.88 9.51
CA ILE A 145 5.69 -5.26 10.25
C ILE A 145 5.25 -5.70 11.65
N PRO A 146 5.69 -6.86 12.18
CA PRO A 146 5.38 -7.28 13.55
C PRO A 146 5.76 -6.19 14.54
N LYS A 147 4.84 -5.90 15.47
CA LYS A 147 5.04 -4.88 16.49
C LYS A 147 6.08 -5.37 17.49
N GLN A 148 7.18 -4.64 17.54
CA GLN A 148 8.30 -4.79 18.46
C GLN A 148 8.73 -3.37 18.87
N ASN A 149 9.67 -3.25 19.82
CA ASN A 149 10.25 -1.96 20.18
C ASN A 149 11.30 -1.54 19.14
N PHE A 150 10.86 -1.37 17.89
CA PHE A 150 11.70 -0.88 16.79
C PHE A 150 11.41 0.59 16.49
N ASP A 151 12.48 1.33 16.22
CA ASP A 151 12.42 2.59 15.51
C ASP A 151 12.39 2.30 14.01
N PHE A 152 11.54 2.99 13.27
CA PHE A 152 11.37 2.77 11.83
C PHE A 152 11.89 3.96 11.04
N GLU A 153 12.81 3.68 10.12
CA GLU A 153 13.19 4.59 9.05
C GLU A 153 12.87 3.91 7.71
N ALA A 154 12.42 4.70 6.76
CA ALA A 154 12.30 4.23 5.39
C ALA A 154 12.77 5.35 4.48
N SER A 155 13.77 5.03 3.68
CA SER A 155 14.37 5.91 2.69
C SER A 155 13.97 5.45 1.31
N PHE A 156 13.77 6.41 0.42
CA PHE A 156 13.24 6.15 -0.89
C PHE A 156 14.06 6.88 -1.92
N SER A 157 14.64 6.15 -2.88
CA SER A 157 15.37 6.74 -3.99
C SER A 157 14.63 6.47 -5.31
N LEU A 158 14.21 7.54 -5.98
CA LEU A 158 13.77 7.47 -7.38
C LEU A 158 14.94 7.84 -8.26
N HIS A 159 15.18 7.04 -9.30
CA HIS A 159 16.14 7.40 -10.34
C HIS A 159 15.78 8.76 -10.95
N GLU A 160 16.79 9.57 -11.24
CA GLU A 160 16.64 10.95 -11.70
C GLU A 160 15.80 11.06 -12.99
N ASP A 161 15.82 10.05 -13.85
CA ASP A 161 14.98 9.99 -15.07
C ASP A 161 13.46 9.99 -14.80
N PHE A 162 13.04 9.69 -13.57
CA PHE A 162 11.64 9.77 -13.12
C PHE A 162 11.30 11.11 -12.46
N ILE A 163 12.30 11.98 -12.32
CA ILE A 163 12.24 13.34 -11.82
C ILE A 163 12.56 14.22 -13.03
N PRO A 164 11.57 14.74 -13.78
CA PRO A 164 11.88 15.75 -14.77
C PRO A 164 12.41 16.98 -14.00
N TRP A 165 13.72 17.15 -14.06
CA TRP A 165 14.37 18.41 -13.75
C TRP A 165 13.89 19.42 -14.80
N SER A 166 12.87 20.19 -14.46
CA SER A 166 12.59 21.45 -15.15
C SER A 166 12.50 22.53 -14.09
N GLU A 167 13.34 23.55 -14.23
CA GLU A 167 13.53 24.64 -13.26
C GLU A 167 12.24 25.44 -12.96
N ASP A 168 11.21 25.31 -13.80
CA ASP A 168 9.99 26.13 -13.72
C ASP A 168 8.71 25.39 -13.25
N ASN A 169 8.78 24.11 -12.84
CA ASN A 169 7.59 23.33 -12.44
C ASN A 169 7.87 22.31 -11.30
N GLN A 170 8.13 22.77 -10.08
CA GLN A 170 8.07 21.88 -8.92
C GLN A 170 6.63 21.72 -8.44
N PRO A 171 6.07 20.50 -8.62
CA PRO A 171 5.89 19.61 -7.47
C PRO A 171 6.42 18.16 -7.72
N THR A 172 7.58 17.81 -7.13
CA THR A 172 8.41 16.56 -7.29
C THR A 172 8.30 15.57 -6.11
N HIS A 173 7.10 15.21 -5.67
CA HIS A 173 6.91 14.89 -4.24
C HIS A 173 6.86 13.41 -3.86
N TYR A 174 7.96 12.95 -3.26
CA TYR A 174 7.87 12.00 -2.15
C TYR A 174 7.17 12.70 -0.98
N LEU A 175 6.04 12.16 -0.55
CA LEU A 175 5.24 12.76 0.52
C LEU A 175 5.69 12.33 1.92
N GLY A 176 6.65 11.43 1.99
CA GLY A 176 7.15 10.88 3.24
C GLY A 176 6.72 9.44 3.46
N THR A 177 7.32 8.87 4.49
CA THR A 177 6.92 7.64 5.13
C THR A 177 6.11 7.97 6.37
N HIS A 178 5.08 7.18 6.60
CA HIS A 178 4.20 7.34 7.74
C HIS A 178 3.86 5.97 8.29
N LEU A 179 3.57 5.91 9.58
CA LEU A 179 3.23 4.66 10.24
C LEU A 179 2.04 4.85 11.17
N PHE A 180 1.34 3.74 11.42
CA PHE A 180 0.37 3.64 12.49
C PHE A 180 0.40 2.25 13.09
N GLU A 181 0.00 2.15 14.35
CA GLU A 181 0.02 0.89 15.07
C GLU A 181 -1.32 0.16 14.97
N LEU A 182 -1.23 -1.17 14.87
CA LEU A 182 -2.27 -2.14 15.15
C LEU A 182 -1.87 -2.93 16.41
N SER A 183 -2.69 -3.91 16.80
CA SER A 183 -2.49 -4.70 18.03
C SER A 183 -1.16 -5.48 18.07
N THR A 184 -0.75 -6.08 16.95
CA THR A 184 0.42 -6.95 16.84
C THR A 184 1.32 -6.56 15.67
N HIS A 185 0.94 -5.55 14.90
CA HIS A 185 1.72 -5.05 13.77
C HIS A 185 1.77 -3.52 13.77
N VAL A 186 2.83 -2.97 13.18
CA VAL A 186 2.89 -1.60 12.68
C VAL A 186 2.62 -1.66 11.19
N VAL A 187 1.79 -0.74 10.69
CA VAL A 187 1.61 -0.54 9.25
C VAL A 187 2.42 0.67 8.84
N LEU A 188 3.48 0.41 8.08
CA LEU A 188 4.23 1.44 7.38
C LEU A 188 3.59 1.68 6.03
N TRP A 189 3.50 2.93 5.61
CA TRP A 189 3.07 3.24 4.26
C TRP A 189 3.83 4.41 3.67
N ILE A 190 3.94 4.38 2.34
CA ILE A 190 4.71 5.30 1.53
C ILE A 190 3.76 5.97 0.55
N ALA A 191 3.82 7.30 0.44
CA ALA A 191 3.08 8.05 -0.57
C ALA A 191 4.02 8.74 -1.55
N TYR A 192 3.71 8.62 -2.84
CA TYR A 192 4.43 9.34 -3.87
C TYR A 192 3.54 9.66 -5.08
N ARG A 193 4.03 10.55 -5.93
CA ARG A 193 3.48 10.84 -7.26
C ARG A 193 4.62 11.12 -8.22
N THR A 194 4.62 10.45 -9.37
CA THR A 194 5.54 10.78 -10.48
C THR A 194 4.91 11.85 -11.38
N THR A 195 5.72 12.67 -12.04
CA THR A 195 5.24 13.87 -12.75
C THR A 195 4.20 13.57 -13.82
N ASN A 196 4.43 12.53 -14.62
CA ASN A 196 3.56 12.15 -15.72
C ASN A 196 2.50 11.12 -15.33
N MET A 197 2.26 10.94 -14.02
CA MET A 197 1.25 10.01 -13.54
C MET A 197 -0.15 10.53 -13.88
N PHE A 198 -0.92 9.73 -14.59
CA PHE A 198 -2.34 9.97 -14.78
C PHE A 198 -3.15 9.39 -13.61
N TRP A 199 -4.35 9.91 -13.43
CA TRP A 199 -5.29 9.44 -12.44
C TRP A 199 -6.29 8.46 -13.10
N PRO A 200 -6.38 7.20 -12.64
CA PRO A 200 -7.38 6.27 -13.14
C PRO A 200 -8.79 6.69 -12.67
N ALA A 201 -9.82 6.18 -13.34
CA ALA A 201 -11.21 6.44 -12.96
C ALA A 201 -11.60 5.74 -11.65
N HIS A 202 -11.02 4.57 -11.40
CA HIS A 202 -11.19 3.76 -10.18
C HIS A 202 -9.82 3.44 -9.58
N PRO A 203 -9.72 3.12 -8.28
CA PRO A 203 -8.48 2.66 -7.71
C PRO A 203 -7.94 1.43 -8.45
N VAL A 204 -6.62 1.34 -8.57
CA VAL A 204 -5.95 0.21 -9.20
C VAL A 204 -4.94 -0.36 -8.22
N VAL A 205 -5.13 -1.61 -7.83
CA VAL A 205 -4.20 -2.33 -6.95
C VAL A 205 -3.24 -3.15 -7.80
N HIS A 206 -1.96 -3.00 -7.52
CA HIS A 206 -0.87 -3.78 -8.10
C HIS A 206 -0.25 -4.64 -7.02
N TYR A 207 -0.10 -5.93 -7.31
CA TYR A 207 0.53 -6.88 -6.42
C TYR A 207 1.43 -7.86 -7.21
N ASN A 208 2.51 -8.33 -6.60
CA ASN A 208 3.37 -9.39 -7.16
C ASN A 208 3.43 -10.61 -6.24
N ASN A 209 4.54 -10.81 -5.52
CA ASN A 209 4.83 -12.01 -4.72
C ASN A 209 5.25 -11.65 -3.30
N GLY A 210 5.26 -10.35 -2.96
CA GLY A 210 5.68 -9.82 -1.66
C GLY A 210 7.19 -9.56 -1.54
N TYR A 211 8.02 -10.18 -2.40
CA TYR A 211 9.47 -9.96 -2.44
C TYR A 211 9.85 -8.77 -3.32
N LYS A 212 9.25 -8.70 -4.53
CA LYS A 212 9.40 -7.54 -5.43
C LYS A 212 8.13 -6.71 -5.37
N ILE A 213 8.31 -5.41 -5.18
CA ILE A 213 7.24 -4.44 -4.99
C ILE A 213 6.96 -3.73 -6.32
N PRO A 214 5.71 -3.72 -6.81
CA PRO A 214 5.34 -2.93 -7.97
C PRO A 214 5.49 -1.43 -7.67
N PHE A 215 6.31 -0.77 -8.48
CA PHE A 215 6.49 0.68 -8.54
C PHE A 215 5.87 1.21 -9.82
N ILE A 216 4.84 2.04 -9.68
CA ILE A 216 4.10 2.59 -10.81
C ILE A 216 4.68 3.95 -11.19
N ILE A 217 5.01 4.10 -12.47
CA ILE A 217 5.69 5.26 -13.03
C ILE A 217 4.87 5.76 -14.22
N GLY A 218 4.42 7.01 -14.15
CA GLY A 218 3.67 7.64 -15.24
C GLY A 218 4.56 7.92 -16.44
N LYS A 219 4.06 7.62 -17.64
CA LYS A 219 4.74 7.90 -18.92
C LYS A 219 4.12 9.06 -19.70
N GLY A 220 3.02 9.64 -19.19
CA GLY A 220 2.22 10.63 -19.90
C GLY A 220 1.19 9.94 -20.78
N ASN A 221 0.37 10.71 -21.52
CA ASN A 221 -0.61 10.16 -22.47
C ASN A 221 -1.57 9.09 -21.91
N LYS A 222 -1.88 9.14 -20.60
CA LYS A 222 -2.68 8.13 -19.89
C LYS A 222 -2.04 6.74 -19.85
N GLU A 223 -0.71 6.68 -19.87
CA GLU A 223 0.08 5.46 -19.74
C GLU A 223 0.93 5.49 -18.48
N TYR A 224 1.16 4.30 -17.92
CA TYR A 224 2.14 4.06 -16.87
C TYR A 224 2.90 2.78 -17.19
N THR A 225 4.09 2.63 -16.60
CA THR A 225 4.79 1.35 -16.51
C THR A 225 4.88 0.90 -15.06
N ALA A 226 4.98 -0.40 -14.85
CA ALA A 226 5.22 -1.00 -13.54
C ALA A 226 6.65 -1.57 -13.53
N GLU A 227 7.48 -1.07 -12.63
CA GLU A 227 8.77 -1.66 -12.28
C GLU A 227 8.60 -2.59 -11.08
N LEU A 228 9.39 -3.67 -11.03
CA LEU A 228 9.44 -4.55 -9.88
C LEU A 228 10.74 -4.33 -9.13
N ARG A 229 10.65 -3.69 -7.95
CA ARG A 229 11.83 -3.40 -7.13
C ARG A 229 11.92 -4.37 -5.96
N ALA A 230 13.09 -4.94 -5.73
CA ALA A 230 13.37 -5.68 -4.50
C ALA A 230 13.88 -4.69 -3.45
N PRO A 231 13.09 -4.35 -2.41
CA PRO A 231 13.57 -3.54 -1.31
C PRO A 231 14.77 -4.18 -0.61
N GLU A 232 15.74 -3.35 -0.28
CA GLU A 232 16.80 -3.70 0.65
C GLU A 232 16.31 -3.39 2.07
N TYR A 233 16.40 -4.38 2.94
CA TYR A 233 16.00 -4.25 4.33
C TYR A 233 17.22 -4.36 5.23
N GLU A 234 17.40 -3.39 6.12
CA GLU A 234 18.46 -3.40 7.12
C GLU A 234 17.85 -3.36 8.52
N LEU A 235 18.38 -4.17 9.42
CA LEU A 235 18.04 -4.14 10.85
C LEU A 235 19.33 -3.87 11.64
N SER A 236 19.45 -2.65 12.17
CA SER A 236 20.61 -2.21 12.95
C SER A 236 20.16 -1.85 14.36
N GLY A 237 20.45 -2.73 15.33
CA GLY A 237 19.95 -2.61 16.69
C GLY A 237 18.43 -2.68 16.74
N ASN A 238 17.79 -1.59 17.19
CA ASN A 238 16.34 -1.44 17.19
C ASN A 238 15.80 -0.71 15.95
N LYS A 239 16.64 -0.36 14.97
CA LYS A 239 16.23 0.42 13.81
C LYS A 239 16.02 -0.48 12.60
N ILE A 240 14.83 -0.42 12.01
CA ILE A 240 14.53 -1.02 10.72
C ILE A 240 14.63 0.06 9.64
N SER A 241 15.43 -0.20 8.62
CA SER A 241 15.52 0.62 7.41
C SER A 241 14.99 -0.16 6.20
N ILE A 242 14.17 0.49 5.39
CA ILE A 242 13.70 -0.04 4.10
C ILE A 242 14.15 0.91 3.00
N ASN A 243 14.90 0.40 2.03
CA ASN A 243 15.46 1.15 0.91
C ASN A 243 14.93 0.59 -0.43
N PHE A 244 14.59 1.50 -1.36
CA PHE A 244 14.11 1.18 -2.71
C PHE A 244 14.80 2.01 -3.79
#